data_AF-K5YTR2-F1
#
_entry.id   AF-K5YTR2-F1
#
_cell.length_a   1.000
_cell.length_b   1.000
_cell.length_c   1.000
_cell.angle_alpha   90.00
_cell.angle_beta   90.00
_cell.angle_gamma   90.00
#
_symmetry.space_group_name_H-M   'P 1'
#
loop_
_entity.id
_entity.type
_entity.pdbx_description
1 polymer ?
#
loop_
_entity_poly.entity_id
_entity_poly.type
_entity_poly.pdbx_seq_one_letter_code
_entity_poly.pdbx_strand_id
1 'polypeptide(L)'
;MLSIRVVIFLSGLVLAAALPGAASAQTIVPTTRPMKVQWRDQATFSAHLAAAQQAVLAPGRGGVVTQVNFQSGQAVAAGAVLVVLDVAPEQAQLALDQAKLVEAARALARTEKLMAISGASQSALEQAQAVLAEDQAQLRLDQATLAQGEIIAPFAGIAGIREIDPGDYLQAGQSVVTLAAPGPLKLYFSVPRPS
;
A
#
# COMPACT_ATOMS: atom_id res chain seq x y z
N MET A 1 -21.04 36.56 -9.62
CA MET A 1 -21.84 37.78 -9.87
C MET A 1 -21.85 38.02 -11.37
N LEU A 2 -22.93 37.64 -12.06
CA LEU A 2 -23.06 37.82 -13.50
C LEU A 2 -24.41 38.50 -13.80
N SER A 3 -24.31 39.64 -14.48
CA SER A 3 -25.32 40.69 -14.61
C SER A 3 -26.44 40.31 -15.60
N ILE A 4 -27.69 40.39 -15.16
CA ILE A 4 -28.89 40.20 -15.99
C ILE A 4 -29.20 41.52 -16.70
N ARG A 5 -29.17 41.50 -18.04
CA ARG A 5 -29.56 42.63 -18.90
C ARG A 5 -31.06 42.60 -19.14
N VAL A 6 -31.77 43.56 -18.52
CA VAL A 6 -33.17 43.87 -18.76
C VAL A 6 -33.28 44.75 -20.01
N VAL A 7 -34.01 44.31 -21.03
CA VAL A 7 -34.31 45.12 -22.23
C VAL A 7 -35.73 45.67 -22.08
N ILE A 8 -35.80 47.00 -22.01
CA ILE A 8 -37.02 47.82 -21.96
C ILE A 8 -37.43 48.14 -23.40
N PHE A 9 -38.70 47.93 -23.77
CA PHE A 9 -39.33 48.52 -24.97
C PHE A 9 -40.55 49.32 -24.49
N LEU A 10 -40.36 50.62 -24.22
CA LEU A 10 -40.58 51.79 -25.09
C LEU A 10 -42.06 52.09 -25.38
N SER A 11 -42.52 53.16 -24.73
CA SER A 11 -43.85 53.75 -24.72
C SER A 11 -44.29 54.28 -26.08
N GLY A 12 -45.55 54.05 -26.44
CA GLY A 12 -46.27 54.73 -27.52
C GLY A 12 -47.56 55.35 -26.99
N LEU A 13 -47.58 56.68 -26.93
CA LEU A 13 -48.73 57.51 -26.56
C LEU A 13 -49.70 57.61 -27.75
N VAL A 14 -50.97 57.21 -27.58
CA VAL A 14 -52.04 57.55 -28.52
C VAL A 14 -53.29 57.95 -27.73
N LEU A 15 -53.72 59.19 -27.96
CA LEU A 15 -54.95 59.80 -27.45
C LEU A 15 -56.08 59.57 -28.46
N ALA A 16 -57.15 58.87 -28.08
CA ALA A 16 -58.40 58.84 -28.84
C ALA A 16 -59.59 58.58 -27.89
N ALA A 17 -60.61 59.45 -27.97
CA ALA A 17 -61.78 59.47 -27.12
C ALA A 17 -62.99 58.75 -27.76
N ALA A 18 -63.89 58.29 -26.87
CA ALA A 18 -65.34 58.04 -27.05
C ALA A 18 -65.84 56.69 -27.61
N LEU A 19 -66.38 55.85 -26.71
CA LEU A 19 -67.78 55.33 -26.61
C LEU A 19 -67.81 53.93 -25.93
N PRO A 20 -68.75 53.65 -24.99
CA PRO A 20 -68.80 52.38 -24.28
C PRO A 20 -69.68 51.37 -25.04
N GLY A 21 -69.08 50.27 -25.49
CA GLY A 21 -69.78 49.15 -26.12
C GLY A 21 -69.00 47.86 -25.86
N ALA A 22 -69.55 46.98 -25.03
CA ALA A 22 -68.95 45.69 -24.71
C ALA A 22 -68.88 44.83 -25.98
N ALA A 23 -67.66 44.65 -26.51
CA ALA A 23 -67.36 43.72 -27.58
C ALA A 23 -66.36 42.68 -27.07
N SER A 24 -66.76 41.42 -27.16
CA SER A 24 -66.05 40.23 -26.70
C SER A 24 -64.62 40.17 -27.26
N ALA A 25 -63.62 40.39 -26.41
CA ALA A 25 -62.23 40.19 -26.79
C ALA A 25 -61.92 38.69 -26.87
N GLN A 26 -61.75 38.17 -28.08
CA GLN A 26 -61.16 36.85 -28.29
C GLN A 26 -59.67 36.92 -27.92
N THR A 27 -59.31 36.25 -26.84
CA THR A 27 -57.92 36.14 -26.38
C THR A 27 -57.12 35.29 -27.36
N ILE A 28 -56.21 35.93 -28.10
CA ILE A 28 -55.15 35.24 -28.86
C ILE A 28 -54.15 34.68 -27.84
N VAL A 29 -54.14 33.36 -27.67
CA VAL A 29 -53.19 32.69 -26.77
C VAL A 29 -51.88 32.47 -27.53
N PRO A 30 -50.74 33.06 -27.12
CA PRO A 30 -49.47 32.80 -27.79
C PRO A 30 -49.06 31.34 -27.55
N THR A 31 -49.04 30.54 -28.61
CA THR A 31 -48.58 29.16 -28.56
C THR A 31 -47.06 29.14 -28.67
N THR A 32 -46.35 28.90 -27.57
CA THR A 32 -44.91 28.61 -27.57
C THR A 32 -44.67 27.19 -28.06
N ARG A 33 -43.92 27.04 -29.16
CA ARG A 33 -43.48 25.72 -29.65
C ARG A 33 -42.25 25.28 -28.86
N PRO A 34 -42.27 24.12 -28.17
CA PRO A 34 -41.11 23.66 -27.43
C PRO A 34 -39.98 23.27 -28.41
N MET A 35 -38.86 24.00 -28.36
CA MET A 35 -37.63 23.55 -29.00
C MET A 35 -36.99 22.48 -28.11
N LYS A 36 -36.78 21.28 -28.66
CA LYS A 36 -36.05 20.21 -27.99
C LYS A 36 -34.57 20.58 -27.92
N VAL A 37 -34.14 21.16 -26.82
CA VAL A 37 -32.72 21.29 -26.47
C VAL A 37 -32.26 19.96 -25.85
N GLN A 38 -31.18 19.38 -26.38
CA GLN A 38 -30.53 18.23 -25.75
C GLN A 38 -29.79 18.73 -24.51
N TRP A 39 -30.45 18.64 -23.36
CA TRP A 39 -29.80 18.87 -22.07
C TRP A 39 -28.81 17.73 -21.82
N ARG A 40 -27.54 18.09 -21.67
CA ARG A 40 -26.52 17.19 -21.14
C ARG A 40 -26.40 17.51 -19.65
N ASP A 41 -26.99 16.67 -18.81
CA ASP A 41 -26.79 16.76 -17.37
C ASP A 41 -25.31 16.47 -17.09
N GLN A 42 -24.57 17.51 -16.69
CA GLN A 42 -23.18 17.41 -16.27
C GLN A 42 -23.15 17.61 -14.76
N ALA A 43 -22.84 16.54 -14.03
CA ALA A 43 -22.62 16.59 -12.60
C ALA A 43 -21.11 16.66 -12.33
N THR A 44 -20.66 17.69 -11.64
CA THR A 44 -19.27 17.83 -11.19
C THR A 44 -19.13 17.18 -9.83
N PHE A 45 -18.27 16.18 -9.73
CA PHE A 45 -17.91 15.53 -8.47
C PHE A 45 -16.47 15.86 -8.10
N SER A 46 -16.21 16.03 -6.80
CA SER A 46 -14.84 16.06 -6.29
C SER A 46 -14.29 14.63 -6.25
N ALA A 47 -13.15 14.40 -6.90
CA ALA A 47 -12.47 13.11 -6.94
C ALA A 47 -11.01 13.23 -6.48
N HIS A 48 -10.47 12.17 -5.90
CA HIS A 48 -9.05 12.04 -5.56
C HIS A 48 -8.48 10.78 -6.22
N LEU A 49 -7.28 10.93 -6.80
CA LEU A 49 -6.47 9.84 -7.35
C LEU A 49 -5.56 9.25 -6.28
N ALA A 50 -5.61 7.93 -6.07
CA ALA A 50 -4.69 7.23 -5.17
C ALA A 50 -4.01 6.07 -5.91
N ALA A 51 -2.78 5.74 -5.49
CA ALA A 51 -2.09 4.55 -5.99
C ALA A 51 -2.91 3.30 -5.66
N ALA A 52 -2.96 2.34 -6.59
CA ALA A 52 -3.74 1.12 -6.38
C ALA A 52 -3.26 0.29 -5.18
N GLN A 53 -1.98 0.39 -4.85
CA GLN A 53 -1.31 -0.25 -3.72
C GLN A 53 -0.29 0.69 -3.10
N GLN A 54 -0.39 0.84 -1.78
CA GLN A 54 0.58 1.53 -0.94
C GLN A 54 0.83 0.66 0.29
N ALA A 55 2.09 0.48 0.66
CA ALA A 55 2.48 -0.25 1.86
C ALA A 55 3.38 0.64 2.72
N VAL A 56 3.04 0.77 4.00
CA VAL A 56 3.93 1.36 4.99
C VAL A 56 4.82 0.24 5.51
N LEU A 57 6.13 0.38 5.30
CA LEU A 57 7.10 -0.58 5.76
C LEU A 57 7.56 -0.19 7.16
N ALA A 58 7.48 -1.16 8.06
CA ALA A 58 7.89 -1.05 9.44
C ALA A 58 8.79 -2.25 9.78
N PRO A 59 9.77 -2.09 10.68
CA PRO A 59 10.64 -3.18 11.06
C PRO A 59 9.85 -4.16 11.96
N GLY A 60 10.11 -5.46 11.78
CA GLY A 60 9.52 -6.50 12.61
C GLY A 60 10.09 -6.53 14.04
N ARG A 61 11.34 -6.07 14.20
CA ARG A 61 12.05 -5.97 15.49
C ARG A 61 12.66 -4.59 15.67
N GLY A 62 12.93 -4.21 16.93
CA GLY A 62 13.70 -3.01 17.23
C GLY A 62 15.20 -3.21 16.99
N GLY A 63 15.90 -2.17 16.56
CA GLY A 63 17.34 -2.24 16.31
C GLY A 63 17.91 -0.93 15.77
N VAL A 64 19.24 -0.86 15.71
CA VAL A 64 19.96 0.29 15.13
C VAL A 64 20.09 0.08 13.62
N VAL A 65 19.85 1.12 12.82
CA VAL A 65 20.04 1.07 11.37
C VAL A 65 21.53 1.07 11.03
N THR A 66 22.01 0.01 10.39
CA THR A 66 23.40 -0.07 9.90
C THR A 66 23.53 0.52 8.50
N GLN A 67 22.54 0.24 7.64
CA GLN A 67 22.62 0.62 6.23
C GLN A 67 21.24 0.93 5.65
N VAL A 68 21.17 1.94 4.79
CA VAL A 68 19.98 2.30 3.99
C VAL A 68 20.35 2.23 2.51
N ASN A 69 19.64 1.38 1.76
CA ASN A 69 19.94 1.02 0.37
C ASN A 69 18.98 1.65 -0.65
N PHE A 70 18.30 2.73 -0.27
CA PHE A 70 17.39 3.43 -1.17
C PHE A 70 17.47 4.95 -1.00
N GLN A 71 17.10 5.66 -2.06
CA GLN A 71 16.95 7.12 -2.09
C GLN A 71 15.47 7.49 -2.19
N SER A 72 15.12 8.69 -1.71
CA SER A 72 13.75 9.18 -1.80
C SER A 72 13.32 9.35 -3.26
N GLY A 73 12.19 8.76 -3.64
CA GLY A 73 11.69 8.76 -5.02
C GLY A 73 12.34 7.71 -5.93
N GLN A 74 13.20 6.83 -5.41
CA GLN A 74 13.84 5.78 -6.21
C GLN A 74 12.88 4.63 -6.51
N ALA A 75 12.95 4.09 -7.72
CA ALA A 75 12.27 2.84 -8.08
C ALA A 75 13.03 1.63 -7.51
N VAL A 76 12.32 0.77 -6.79
CA VAL A 76 12.83 -0.45 -6.17
C VAL A 76 12.10 -1.67 -6.72
N ALA A 77 12.81 -2.79 -6.85
CA ALA A 77 12.23 -4.05 -7.27
C ALA A 77 11.55 -4.77 -6.10
N ALA A 78 10.64 -5.70 -6.41
CA ALA A 78 10.09 -6.60 -5.40
C ALA A 78 11.21 -7.45 -4.78
N GLY A 79 11.22 -7.56 -3.44
CA GLY A 79 12.24 -8.28 -2.69
C GLY A 79 13.55 -7.52 -2.47
N ALA A 80 13.66 -6.26 -2.92
CA ALA A 80 14.86 -5.46 -2.66
C ALA A 80 14.98 -5.13 -1.16
N VAL A 81 16.19 -5.30 -0.61
CA VAL A 81 16.52 -4.89 0.77
C VAL A 81 16.67 -3.37 0.82
N LEU A 82 15.81 -2.72 1.58
CA LEU A 82 15.77 -1.26 1.70
C LEU A 82 16.57 -0.77 2.91
N VAL A 83 16.43 -1.45 4.04
CA VAL A 83 17.08 -1.09 5.30
C VAL A 83 17.61 -2.34 5.97
N VAL A 84 18.83 -2.25 6.48
CA VAL A 84 19.48 -3.30 7.26
C VAL A 84 19.68 -2.78 8.68
N LEU A 85 19.10 -3.49 9.63
CA LEU A 85 19.35 -3.29 11.06
C LEU A 85 20.61 -4.03 11.49
N ASP A 86 21.19 -3.63 12.61
CA ASP A 86 22.32 -4.34 13.20
C ASP A 86 21.91 -5.77 13.57
N VAL A 87 22.45 -6.72 12.82
CA VAL A 87 22.24 -8.17 12.95
C VAL A 87 23.53 -8.89 13.37
N ALA A 88 24.54 -8.17 13.83
CA ALA A 88 25.82 -8.77 14.22
C ALA A 88 25.70 -9.92 15.25
N PRO A 89 24.91 -9.80 16.34
CA PRO A 89 24.78 -10.91 17.29
C PRO A 89 24.01 -12.09 16.70
N GLU A 90 22.99 -11.86 15.89
CA GLU A 90 22.22 -12.93 15.21
C GLU A 90 23.08 -13.67 14.18
N GLN A 91 23.93 -12.96 13.44
CA GLN A 91 24.89 -13.56 12.51
C GLN A 91 25.90 -14.46 13.22
N ALA A 92 26.41 -14.02 14.38
CA ALA A 92 27.31 -14.83 15.19
C ALA A 92 26.61 -16.08 15.74
N GLN A 93 25.36 -15.95 16.20
CA GLN A 93 24.56 -17.06 16.68
C GLN A 93 24.28 -18.09 15.57
N LEU A 94 23.88 -17.62 14.40
CA LEU A 94 23.66 -18.48 13.23
C LEU A 94 24.93 -19.25 12.86
N ALA A 95 26.10 -18.61 12.90
CA ALA A 95 27.37 -19.29 12.62
C ALA A 95 27.70 -20.37 13.67
N LEU A 96 27.36 -20.13 14.93
CA LEU A 96 27.54 -21.09 16.02
C LEU A 96 26.60 -22.30 15.85
N ASP A 97 25.31 -22.07 15.58
CA ASP A 97 24.34 -23.16 15.42
C ASP A 97 24.52 -23.92 14.09
N GLN A 98 25.04 -23.27 13.06
CA GLN A 98 25.51 -23.95 11.84
C GLN A 98 26.66 -24.92 12.15
N ALA A 99 27.58 -24.56 13.05
CA ALA A 99 28.66 -25.46 13.46
C ALA A 99 28.14 -26.65 14.27
N LYS A 100 27.17 -26.44 15.18
CA LYS A 100 26.50 -27.51 15.93
C LYS A 100 25.80 -28.51 15.01
N LEU A 101 25.04 -28.02 14.02
CA LEU A 101 24.38 -28.88 13.03
C LEU A 101 25.39 -29.78 12.30
N VAL A 102 26.54 -29.24 11.91
CA VAL A 102 27.60 -30.02 11.27
C VAL A 102 28.18 -31.06 12.24
N GLU A 103 28.33 -30.73 13.52
CA GLU A 103 28.74 -31.68 14.55
C GLU A 103 27.72 -32.81 14.74
N ALA A 104 26.44 -32.48 14.87
CA ALA A 104 25.35 -33.43 15.00
C ALA A 104 25.24 -34.35 13.78
N ALA A 105 25.37 -33.80 12.57
CA ALA A 105 25.38 -34.59 11.33
C ALA A 105 26.56 -35.58 11.31
N ARG A 106 27.74 -35.16 11.77
CA ARG A 106 28.90 -36.06 11.89
C ARG A 106 28.69 -37.11 12.98
N ALA A 107 28.04 -36.76 14.09
CA ALA A 107 27.73 -37.70 15.17
C ALA A 107 26.76 -38.79 14.69
N LEU A 108 25.69 -38.40 13.99
CA LEU A 108 24.75 -39.32 13.37
C LEU A 108 25.45 -40.27 12.38
N ALA A 109 26.27 -39.74 11.47
CA ALA A 109 27.03 -40.55 10.52
C ALA A 109 28.00 -41.53 11.20
N ARG A 110 28.55 -41.19 12.39
CA ARG A 110 29.36 -42.11 13.19
C ARG A 110 28.49 -43.21 13.81
N THR A 111 27.34 -42.85 14.39
CA THR A 111 26.41 -43.82 14.99
C THR A 111 25.87 -44.81 13.96
N GLU A 112 25.52 -44.36 12.75
CA GLU A 112 25.09 -45.23 11.65
C GLU A 112 26.17 -46.25 11.26
N LYS A 113 27.43 -45.83 11.16
CA LYS A 113 28.55 -46.75 10.90
C LYS A 113 28.76 -47.76 12.02
N LEU A 114 28.62 -47.33 13.28
CA LEU A 114 28.73 -48.22 14.44
C LEU A 114 27.56 -49.21 14.53
N MET A 115 26.35 -48.83 14.11
CA MET A 115 25.25 -49.79 13.99
C MET A 115 25.57 -50.90 12.99
N ALA A 116 26.15 -50.55 11.83
CA ALA A 116 26.50 -51.52 10.81
C ALA A 116 27.65 -52.46 11.21
N ILE A 117 28.57 -52.01 12.07
CA ILE A 117 29.79 -52.76 12.43
C ILE A 117 29.66 -53.47 13.79
N SER A 118 29.14 -52.79 14.81
CA SER A 118 29.18 -53.24 16.21
C SER A 118 27.80 -53.41 16.86
N GLY A 119 26.71 -53.30 16.11
CA GLY A 119 25.35 -53.52 16.62
C GLY A 119 24.89 -52.47 17.64
N ALA A 120 25.27 -51.19 17.44
CA ALA A 120 24.82 -50.10 18.30
C ALA A 120 23.27 -50.08 18.44
N SER A 121 22.77 -49.63 19.60
CA SER A 121 21.35 -49.68 19.92
C SER A 121 20.52 -48.75 19.04
N GLN A 122 19.33 -49.21 18.63
CA GLN A 122 18.39 -48.38 17.86
C GLN A 122 18.04 -47.07 18.56
N SER A 123 17.97 -47.10 19.90
CA SER A 123 17.80 -45.90 20.73
C SER A 123 18.92 -44.86 20.54
N ALA A 124 20.17 -45.28 20.34
CA ALA A 124 21.28 -44.34 20.10
C ALA A 124 21.17 -43.65 18.73
N LEU A 125 20.67 -44.36 17.71
CA LEU A 125 20.40 -43.76 16.39
C LEU A 125 19.24 -42.77 16.45
N GLU A 126 18.13 -43.16 17.09
CA GLU A 126 16.96 -42.28 17.28
C GLU A 126 17.35 -41.01 18.05
N GLN A 127 18.19 -41.14 19.09
CA GLN A 127 18.71 -39.99 19.83
C GLN A 127 19.56 -39.07 18.93
N ALA A 128 20.46 -39.63 18.10
CA ALA A 128 21.28 -38.82 17.20
C ALA A 128 20.45 -38.13 16.10
N GLN A 129 19.40 -38.79 15.61
CA GLN A 129 18.44 -38.20 14.67
C GLN A 129 17.64 -37.06 15.31
N ALA A 130 17.21 -37.23 16.56
CA ALA A 130 16.51 -36.19 17.30
C ALA A 130 17.38 -34.94 17.50
N VAL A 131 18.65 -35.10 17.89
CA VAL A 131 19.59 -33.98 18.04
C VAL A 131 19.83 -33.27 16.71
N LEU A 132 20.01 -34.00 15.61
CA LEU A 132 20.14 -33.39 14.29
C LEU A 132 18.89 -32.57 13.91
N ALA A 133 17.70 -33.09 14.19
CA ALA A 133 16.44 -32.41 13.90
C ALA A 133 16.25 -31.16 14.77
N GLU A 134 16.69 -31.20 16.03
CA GLU A 134 16.70 -30.06 16.96
C GLU A 134 17.62 -28.94 16.44
N ASP A 135 18.88 -29.25 16.12
CA ASP A 135 19.83 -28.27 15.59
C ASP A 135 19.38 -27.67 14.26
N GLN A 136 18.75 -28.48 13.39
CA GLN A 136 18.13 -27.99 12.16
C GLN A 136 16.97 -27.03 12.42
N ALA A 137 16.16 -27.29 13.45
CA ALA A 137 15.07 -26.39 13.83
C ALA A 137 15.60 -25.08 14.40
N GLN A 138 16.64 -25.15 15.23
CA GLN A 138 17.30 -23.98 15.79
C GLN A 138 17.91 -23.08 14.71
N LEU A 139 18.62 -23.66 13.74
CA LEU A 139 19.17 -22.91 12.61
C LEU A 139 18.08 -22.16 11.81
N ARG A 140 16.92 -22.80 11.58
CA ARG A 140 15.79 -22.16 10.88
C ARG A 140 15.21 -21.00 11.69
N LEU A 141 15.18 -21.12 13.01
CA LEU A 141 14.71 -20.06 13.90
C LEU A 141 15.66 -18.85 13.85
N ASP A 142 16.96 -19.08 13.87
CA ASP A 142 17.96 -18.01 13.77
C ASP A 142 17.91 -17.31 12.42
N GLN A 143 17.76 -18.06 11.32
CA GLN A 143 17.56 -17.51 9.98
C GLN A 143 16.31 -16.62 9.91
N ALA A 144 15.20 -17.05 10.50
CA ALA A 144 13.97 -16.27 10.55
C ALA A 144 14.16 -14.98 11.37
N THR A 145 14.91 -15.05 12.47
CA THR A 145 15.24 -13.90 13.31
C THR A 145 16.14 -12.90 12.59
N LEU A 146 17.15 -13.39 11.86
CA LEU A 146 18.03 -12.56 11.04
C LEU A 146 17.24 -11.84 9.94
N ALA A 147 16.32 -12.55 9.27
CA ALA A 147 15.46 -11.96 8.24
C ALA A 147 14.55 -10.84 8.78
N GLN A 148 14.17 -10.86 10.06
CA GLN A 148 13.43 -9.76 10.69
C GLN A 148 14.28 -8.48 10.85
N GLY A 149 15.60 -8.59 10.76
CA GLY A 149 16.54 -7.47 10.74
C GLY A 149 16.63 -6.74 9.40
N GLU A 150 16.05 -7.29 8.34
CA GLU A 150 16.06 -6.68 7.01
C GLU A 150 14.64 -6.22 6.64
N ILE A 151 14.53 -4.97 6.19
CA ILE A 151 13.27 -4.43 5.66
C ILE A 151 13.30 -4.59 4.14
N ILE A 152 12.50 -5.53 3.64
CA ILE A 152 12.39 -5.83 2.20
C ILE A 152 11.14 -5.17 1.57
N ALA A 153 11.24 -4.82 0.30
CA ALA A 153 10.12 -4.32 -0.48
C ALA A 153 9.14 -5.47 -0.84
N PRO A 154 7.86 -5.41 -0.44
CA PRO A 154 6.89 -6.49 -0.72
C PRO A 154 6.46 -6.56 -2.19
N PHE A 155 6.62 -5.46 -2.94
CA PHE A 155 6.33 -5.38 -4.38
C PHE A 155 7.27 -4.36 -5.05
N ALA A 156 7.32 -4.35 -6.37
CA ALA A 156 8.10 -3.36 -7.10
C ALA A 156 7.39 -1.99 -7.05
N GLY A 157 8.10 -0.93 -6.68
CA GLY A 157 7.54 0.41 -6.78
C GLY A 157 8.43 1.56 -6.41
N ILE A 158 7.84 2.72 -6.11
CA ILE A 158 8.57 3.94 -5.81
C ILE A 158 8.64 4.13 -4.30
N ALA A 159 9.86 4.18 -3.76
CA ALA A 159 10.09 4.49 -2.36
C ALA A 159 9.79 5.97 -2.09
N GLY A 160 8.99 6.23 -1.06
CA GLY A 160 8.62 7.56 -0.63
C GLY A 160 9.79 8.33 0.01
N ILE A 161 9.44 9.32 0.81
CA ILE A 161 10.44 10.12 1.54
C ILE A 161 11.08 9.24 2.62
N ARG A 162 12.41 9.31 2.69
CA ARG A 162 13.20 8.64 3.71
C ARG A 162 13.16 9.46 5.00
N GLU A 163 12.73 8.84 6.09
CA GLU A 163 12.62 9.47 7.42
C GLU A 163 13.70 8.99 8.41
N ILE A 164 14.66 8.19 7.94
CA ILE A 164 15.64 7.49 8.79
C ILE A 164 17.06 7.61 8.26
N ASP A 165 18.04 7.67 9.17
CA ASP A 165 19.47 7.70 8.88
C ASP A 165 20.25 6.51 9.48
N PRO A 166 21.43 6.15 8.93
CA PRO A 166 22.26 5.11 9.52
C PRO A 166 22.72 5.59 10.90
N GLY A 167 22.56 4.75 11.91
CA GLY A 167 22.76 5.10 13.32
C GLY A 167 21.46 5.37 14.08
N ASP A 168 20.33 5.56 13.40
CA ASP A 168 19.05 5.74 14.06
C ASP A 168 18.56 4.44 14.70
N TYR A 169 17.90 4.56 15.84
CA TYR A 169 17.24 3.44 16.50
C TYR A 169 15.78 3.36 16.08
N LEU A 170 15.36 2.21 15.57
CA LEU A 170 13.98 1.96 15.16
C LEU A 170 13.28 1.04 16.16
N GLN A 171 12.02 1.33 16.45
CA GLN A 171 11.14 0.47 17.22
C GLN A 171 10.33 -0.46 16.31
N ALA A 172 9.99 -1.65 16.80
CA ALA A 172 9.11 -2.57 16.07
C ALA A 172 7.77 -1.90 15.77
N GLY A 173 7.33 -1.95 14.50
CA GLY A 173 6.08 -1.31 14.06
C GLY A 173 6.18 0.20 13.77
N GLN A 174 7.34 0.83 13.98
CA GLN A 174 7.55 2.23 13.58
C GLN A 174 7.53 2.36 12.05
N SER A 175 6.83 3.36 11.53
CA SER A 175 6.85 3.67 10.09
C SER A 175 8.24 4.14 9.67
N VAL A 176 8.83 3.50 8.66
CA VAL A 176 10.19 3.82 8.17
C VAL A 176 10.13 4.41 6.76
N VAL A 177 9.38 3.77 5.88
CA VAL A 177 9.23 4.20 4.48
C VAL A 177 7.89 3.76 3.93
N THR A 178 7.30 4.62 3.11
CA THR A 178 6.10 4.27 2.35
C THR A 178 6.49 3.85 0.94
N LEU A 179 6.03 2.68 0.50
CA LEU A 179 6.22 2.18 -0.86
C LEU A 179 4.92 2.31 -1.66
N ALA A 180 4.98 2.98 -2.81
CA ALA A 180 3.83 3.15 -3.71
C ALA A 180 4.03 2.36 -5.01
N ALA A 181 3.03 1.58 -5.41
CA ALA A 181 3.11 0.78 -6.63
C ALA A 181 2.95 1.66 -7.89
N PRO A 182 3.85 1.56 -8.90
CA PRO A 182 3.69 2.16 -10.21
C PRO A 182 2.64 1.33 -10.96
N GLY A 183 1.39 1.78 -10.90
CA GLY A 183 0.25 1.07 -11.47
C GLY A 183 -0.90 2.03 -11.79
N PRO A 184 -2.03 1.52 -12.31
CA PRO A 184 -3.19 2.35 -12.62
C PRO A 184 -3.68 3.04 -11.34
N LEU A 185 -3.81 4.37 -11.41
CA LEU A 185 -4.37 5.15 -10.32
C LEU A 185 -5.86 4.81 -10.15
N LYS A 186 -6.30 4.58 -8.92
CA LYS A 186 -7.72 4.44 -8.60
C LYS A 186 -8.31 5.82 -8.36
N LEU A 187 -9.43 6.10 -9.01
CA LEU A 187 -10.18 7.35 -8.86
C LEU A 187 -11.31 7.12 -7.84
N TYR A 188 -11.26 7.84 -6.73
CA TYR A 188 -12.28 7.83 -5.69
C TYR A 188 -13.09 9.12 -5.78
N PHE A 189 -14.41 9.03 -5.92
CA PHE A 189 -15.32 10.17 -5.94
C PHE A 189 -16.51 9.87 -5.04
N SER A 190 -16.96 10.88 -4.30
CA SER A 190 -18.14 10.76 -3.44
C SER A 190 -19.35 11.36 -4.15
N VAL A 191 -20.42 10.59 -4.26
CA VAL A 191 -21.70 11.04 -4.81
C VAL A 191 -22.59 11.40 -3.62
N PRO A 192 -22.91 12.69 -3.40
CA PRO A 192 -23.82 13.08 -2.34
C PRO A 192 -25.19 12.46 -2.58
N ARG A 193 -25.80 11.91 -1.52
CA ARG A 193 -27.17 11.42 -1.58
C ARG A 193 -28.13 12.61 -1.67
N PRO A 194 -29.05 12.66 -2.63
CA PRO A 194 -30.07 13.71 -2.65
C PRO A 194 -31.01 13.55 -1.44
N SER A 195 -31.26 14.66 -0.73
CA SER A 195 -32.25 14.79 0.35
C SER A 195 -33.64 15.00 -0.21
#